data_AF-A0A7V9L1U3-F1
#
_entry.id   AF-A0A7V9L1U3-F1
#
_cell.length_a   1.000
_cell.length_b   1.000
_cell.length_c   1.000
_cell.angle_alpha   90.00
_cell.angle_beta   90.00
_cell.angle_gamma   90.00
#
_symmetry.space_group_name_H-M   'P 1'
#
loop_
_entity.id
_entity.type
_entity.pdbx_description
1 polymer ?
#
loop_
_entity_poly.entity_id
_entity_poly.type
_entity_poly.pdbx_seq_one_letter_code
_entity_poly.pdbx_strand_id
1 'polypeptide(L)'
;MQRVLVIAFLAACGSAREPGPGSGSGSAPTGPEPAPWSDAWVNREGKRFAEDDAYRRAALEKSLVNHTNTYSAQRLGAYALVERGWDVLPVWNPRTLPVTADLAAQLERGDMPAIVEGQAPLWDGKVPTTMEGWVALGKRVFFEYPMRSEVFMEWGLTKRALADSVGVERTSDGTIPGLVVFANVDGRTRVGITCAICHTAVRDGELVVGAARRRFDYGKLRLEFFADTRSFVEPELARRMGTWGPGRADVTEDNDEDPVAIPDLWGLRDQAVLTQAGTIEHSSPLALAIRQDTQLTHS
;
A
#
# COMPACT_ATOMS: atom_id res chain seq x y z
N MET A 1 -30.08 -41.24 34.73
CA MET A 1 -29.48 -39.95 35.17
C MET A 1 -29.42 -39.05 33.94
N GLN A 2 -30.50 -38.37 33.53
CA GLN A 2 -30.91 -37.00 33.94
C GLN A 2 -29.74 -36.01 33.82
N ARG A 3 -29.74 -34.97 32.97
CA ARG A 3 -30.83 -34.06 32.60
C ARG A 3 -30.69 -33.48 31.18
N VAL A 4 -31.83 -33.44 30.49
CA VAL A 4 -32.21 -32.49 29.45
C VAL A 4 -32.56 -31.16 30.12
N LEU A 5 -32.19 -30.01 29.54
CA LEU A 5 -32.87 -28.75 29.83
C LEU A 5 -33.09 -27.95 28.53
N VAL A 6 -34.34 -28.02 28.08
CA VAL A 6 -35.03 -27.07 27.21
C VAL A 6 -35.44 -25.89 28.09
N ILE A 7 -35.20 -24.66 27.66
CA ILE A 7 -35.95 -23.49 28.19
C ILE A 7 -36.55 -22.74 27.02
N ALA A 8 -37.86 -22.61 27.12
CA ALA A 8 -38.78 -21.98 26.19
C ALA A 8 -38.90 -20.47 26.45
N PHE A 9 -39.38 -19.80 25.40
CA PHE A 9 -39.90 -18.44 25.35
C PHE A 9 -40.89 -18.12 26.47
N LEU A 10 -40.76 -16.92 27.05
CA LEU A 10 -41.88 -16.14 27.57
C LEU A 10 -41.79 -14.71 27.05
N ALA A 11 -42.90 -14.28 26.45
CA ALA A 11 -43.18 -12.93 26.01
C ALA A 11 -43.34 -11.98 27.21
N ALA A 12 -42.85 -10.74 27.06
CA ALA A 12 -43.29 -9.61 27.86
C ALA A 12 -43.64 -8.46 26.90
N CYS A 13 -44.89 -8.01 27.00
CA CYS A 13 -45.43 -6.86 26.31
C CYS A 13 -44.86 -5.55 26.86
N GLY A 14 -44.73 -4.55 25.98
CA GLY A 14 -45.04 -3.15 26.30
C GLY A 14 -43.87 -2.21 26.56
N SER A 15 -43.49 -1.45 25.53
CA SER A 15 -43.63 0.01 25.56
C SER A 15 -43.33 0.57 24.16
N ALA A 16 -44.35 1.20 23.57
CA ALA A 16 -44.21 1.98 22.34
C ALA A 16 -43.28 3.16 22.64
N ARG A 17 -42.14 3.21 21.96
CA ARG A 17 -41.21 4.33 22.02
C ARG A 17 -41.73 5.41 21.07
N GLU A 18 -42.03 6.58 21.62
CA GLU A 18 -42.42 7.76 20.84
C GLU A 18 -41.36 8.08 19.77
N PRO A 19 -41.76 8.44 18.54
CA PRO A 19 -40.82 8.93 17.53
C PRO A 19 -40.30 10.30 17.97
N GLY A 20 -39.02 10.35 18.33
CA GLY A 20 -38.31 11.60 18.61
C GLY A 20 -38.35 12.56 17.40
N PRO A 21 -38.33 13.87 17.64
CA PRO A 21 -38.46 14.86 16.60
C PRO A 21 -37.24 14.87 15.68
N GLY A 22 -37.50 14.68 14.39
CA GLY A 22 -36.74 15.24 13.26
C GLY A 22 -35.25 14.90 13.23
N SER A 23 -34.90 13.80 12.57
CA SER A 23 -33.64 13.76 11.85
C SER A 23 -33.67 14.93 10.85
N GLY A 24 -32.91 15.97 11.14
CA GLY A 24 -32.65 17.03 10.18
C GLY A 24 -32.02 16.38 8.97
N SER A 25 -32.81 16.20 7.90
CA SER A 25 -32.28 15.92 6.58
C SER A 25 -31.46 17.15 6.23
N GLY A 26 -30.14 17.08 6.50
CA GLY A 26 -29.21 18.07 5.99
C GLY A 26 -29.45 18.16 4.50
N SER A 27 -30.02 19.28 4.08
CA SER A 27 -30.30 19.57 2.68
C SER A 27 -29.01 19.36 1.90
N ALA A 28 -29.05 18.44 0.94
CA ALA A 28 -27.92 18.20 0.05
C ALA A 28 -27.50 19.54 -0.58
N PRO A 29 -26.20 19.85 -0.64
CA PRO A 29 -25.72 21.11 -1.18
C PRO A 29 -26.23 21.26 -2.63
N THR A 30 -26.95 22.34 -2.90
CA THR A 30 -27.68 22.62 -4.15
C THR A 30 -26.78 23.12 -5.30
N GLY A 31 -25.46 22.94 -5.18
CA GLY A 31 -24.50 23.27 -6.23
C GLY A 31 -24.31 22.13 -7.23
N PRO A 32 -23.80 22.42 -8.45
CA PRO A 32 -23.38 21.36 -9.36
C PRO A 32 -22.33 20.48 -8.69
N GLU A 33 -22.40 19.17 -8.93
CA GLU A 33 -21.41 18.25 -8.40
C GLU A 33 -20.02 18.60 -8.98
N PRO A 34 -18.98 18.76 -8.12
CA PRO A 34 -17.62 18.97 -8.59
C PRO A 34 -17.20 17.88 -9.56
N ALA A 35 -16.52 18.27 -10.65
CA ALA A 35 -15.99 17.30 -11.60
C ALA A 35 -14.96 16.39 -10.90
N PRO A 36 -14.94 15.07 -11.19
CA PRO A 36 -13.92 14.17 -10.69
C PRO A 36 -12.51 14.72 -10.96
N TRP A 37 -11.59 14.50 -10.02
CA TRP A 37 -10.21 15.00 -10.04
C TRP A 37 -10.03 16.51 -9.86
N SER A 38 -11.11 17.30 -9.77
CA SER A 38 -10.98 18.72 -9.42
C SER A 38 -10.61 18.90 -7.94
N ASP A 39 -10.00 20.03 -7.60
CA ASP A 39 -9.65 20.37 -6.22
C ASP A 39 -10.85 20.31 -5.28
N ALA A 40 -12.00 20.85 -5.70
CA ALA A 40 -13.23 20.81 -4.93
C ALA A 40 -13.73 19.37 -4.71
N TRP A 41 -13.59 18.49 -5.70
CA TRP A 41 -13.92 17.08 -5.57
C TRP A 41 -12.98 16.37 -4.59
N VAL A 42 -11.66 16.52 -4.77
CA VAL A 42 -10.65 15.83 -3.94
C VAL A 42 -10.76 16.25 -2.48
N ASN A 43 -10.95 17.54 -2.20
CA ASN A 43 -11.10 18.01 -0.83
C ASN A 43 -12.38 17.48 -0.17
N ARG A 44 -13.49 17.42 -0.93
CA ARG A 44 -14.77 16.91 -0.43
C ARG A 44 -14.72 15.40 -0.20
N GLU A 45 -14.31 14.63 -1.21
CA GLU A 45 -14.29 13.18 -1.13
C GLU A 45 -13.16 12.65 -0.26
N GLY A 46 -12.00 13.31 -0.22
CA GLY A 46 -10.90 12.93 0.67
C GLY A 46 -11.28 13.04 2.14
N LYS A 47 -12.04 14.08 2.52
CA LYS A 47 -12.60 14.20 3.86
C LYS A 47 -13.60 13.09 4.18
N ARG A 48 -14.55 12.82 3.28
CA ARG A 48 -15.53 11.72 3.45
C ARG A 48 -14.83 10.37 3.55
N PHE A 49 -13.82 10.15 2.71
CA PHE A 49 -12.99 8.96 2.75
C PHE A 49 -12.33 8.79 4.12
N ALA A 50 -11.73 9.85 4.68
CA ALA A 50 -11.09 9.78 5.99
C ALA A 50 -12.06 9.58 7.16
N GLU A 51 -13.27 10.15 7.10
CA GLU A 51 -14.17 10.27 8.25
C GLU A 51 -15.40 9.35 8.23
N ASP A 52 -15.77 8.76 7.08
CA ASP A 52 -17.01 7.99 6.90
C ASP A 52 -16.71 6.56 6.42
N ASP A 53 -16.85 5.60 7.35
CA ASP A 53 -16.59 4.19 7.11
C ASP A 53 -17.54 3.59 6.05
N ALA A 54 -18.83 3.96 6.09
CA ALA A 54 -19.82 3.48 5.15
C ALA A 54 -19.53 4.00 3.73
N TYR A 55 -19.04 5.24 3.64
CA TYR A 55 -18.57 5.81 2.38
C TYR A 55 -17.35 5.06 1.83
N ARG A 56 -16.33 4.77 2.66
CA ARG A 56 -15.18 3.94 2.24
C ARG A 56 -15.62 2.57 1.74
N ARG A 57 -16.56 1.95 2.43
CA ARG A 57 -17.09 0.63 2.06
C ARG A 57 -17.80 0.66 0.70
N ALA A 58 -18.70 1.60 0.52
CA ALA A 58 -19.43 1.76 -0.74
C ALA A 58 -18.48 2.08 -1.91
N ALA A 59 -17.43 2.88 -1.67
CA ALA A 59 -16.42 3.18 -2.66
C ALA A 59 -15.57 1.95 -3.02
N LEU A 60 -15.23 1.09 -2.05
CA LEU A 60 -14.55 -0.19 -2.32
C LEU A 60 -15.43 -1.06 -3.22
N GLU A 61 -16.67 -1.33 -2.81
CA GLU A 61 -17.58 -2.19 -3.56
C GLU A 61 -17.81 -1.69 -4.98
N LYS A 62 -18.03 -0.39 -5.14
CA LYS A 62 -18.20 0.24 -6.47
C LYS A 62 -16.96 0.10 -7.34
N SER A 63 -15.76 0.06 -6.76
CA SER A 63 -14.51 -0.02 -7.53
C SER A 63 -14.20 -1.42 -8.07
N LEU A 64 -14.87 -2.48 -7.62
CA LEU A 64 -14.51 -3.85 -8.00
C LEU A 64 -15.27 -4.29 -9.24
N VAL A 65 -14.55 -4.72 -10.29
CA VAL A 65 -15.19 -5.21 -11.53
C VAL A 65 -15.83 -6.59 -11.33
N ASN A 66 -15.20 -7.44 -10.51
CA ASN A 66 -15.73 -8.76 -10.14
C ASN A 66 -15.58 -8.95 -8.64
N HIS A 67 -16.70 -9.09 -7.92
CA HIS A 67 -16.71 -9.16 -6.46
C HIS A 67 -16.33 -10.53 -5.89
N THR A 68 -16.25 -11.58 -6.72
CA THR A 68 -16.10 -12.97 -6.24
C THR A 68 -14.74 -13.58 -6.52
N ASN A 69 -13.87 -12.91 -7.29
CA ASN A 69 -12.49 -13.38 -7.46
C ASN A 69 -11.71 -13.24 -6.14
N THR A 70 -10.61 -14.00 -6.01
CA THR A 70 -9.79 -14.03 -4.79
C THR A 70 -9.38 -12.64 -4.31
N TYR A 71 -8.92 -11.80 -5.25
CA TYR A 71 -8.49 -10.43 -4.99
C TYR A 71 -9.59 -9.58 -4.32
N SER A 72 -10.79 -9.58 -4.91
CA SER A 72 -11.94 -8.82 -4.41
C SER A 72 -12.48 -9.41 -3.10
N ALA A 73 -12.55 -10.74 -3.00
CA ALA A 73 -13.02 -11.42 -1.80
C ALA A 73 -12.15 -11.07 -0.58
N GLN A 74 -10.83 -11.03 -0.75
CA GLN A 74 -9.90 -10.63 0.32
C GLN A 74 -10.16 -9.19 0.79
N ARG A 75 -10.28 -8.24 -0.15
CA ARG A 75 -10.52 -6.82 0.18
C ARG A 75 -11.88 -6.62 0.86
N LEU A 76 -12.93 -7.24 0.32
CA LEU A 76 -14.28 -7.18 0.89
C LEU A 76 -14.37 -7.85 2.27
N GLY A 77 -13.53 -8.87 2.51
CA GLY A 77 -13.45 -9.57 3.79
C GLY A 77 -12.64 -8.84 4.87
N ALA A 78 -11.84 -7.83 4.51
CA ALA A 78 -10.88 -7.20 5.42
C ALA A 78 -11.06 -5.68 5.61
N TYR A 79 -11.53 -4.93 4.59
CA TYR A 79 -11.50 -3.46 4.60
C TYR A 79 -12.87 -2.80 4.79
N ALA A 80 -12.92 -1.70 5.55
CA ALA A 80 -14.11 -0.89 5.80
C ALA A 80 -15.24 -1.70 6.46
N LEU A 81 -14.91 -2.42 7.54
CA LEU A 81 -15.80 -3.30 8.30
C LEU A 81 -16.09 -2.80 9.72
N VAL A 82 -15.46 -1.71 10.16
CA VAL A 82 -15.64 -0.98 11.43
C VAL A 82 -15.24 -1.78 12.67
N GLU A 83 -15.90 -2.91 12.92
CA GLU A 83 -15.76 -3.72 14.14
C GLU A 83 -14.87 -4.95 13.94
N ARG A 84 -14.29 -5.13 12.75
CA ARG A 84 -13.43 -6.28 12.41
C ARG A 84 -12.52 -5.96 11.24
N GLY A 85 -11.68 -6.93 10.86
CA GLY A 85 -10.77 -6.79 9.71
C GLY A 85 -9.62 -5.84 10.01
N TRP A 86 -9.23 -5.03 9.02
CA TRP A 86 -8.14 -4.07 9.15
C TRP A 86 -8.52 -2.83 9.95
N ASP A 87 -9.81 -2.50 10.04
CA ASP A 87 -10.28 -1.29 10.73
C ASP A 87 -10.06 -1.34 12.26
N VAL A 88 -9.90 -2.54 12.83
CA VAL A 88 -9.59 -2.72 14.26
C VAL A 88 -8.08 -2.76 14.55
N LEU A 89 -7.24 -2.71 13.51
CA LEU A 89 -5.79 -2.64 13.69
C LEU A 89 -5.38 -1.23 14.14
N PRO A 90 -4.34 -1.11 14.98
CA PRO A 90 -3.79 0.20 15.31
C PRO A 90 -3.31 0.93 14.05
N VAL A 91 -3.58 2.24 13.98
CA VAL A 91 -3.05 3.08 12.90
C VAL A 91 -1.52 3.04 12.94
N TRP A 92 -0.92 2.58 11.85
CA TRP A 92 0.53 2.55 11.71
C TRP A 92 1.04 3.78 10.93
N ASN A 93 1.81 4.61 11.62
CA ASN A 93 2.39 5.84 11.08
C ASN A 93 3.92 5.81 11.29
N PRO A 94 4.68 5.20 10.35
CA PRO A 94 6.08 4.92 10.55
C PRO A 94 6.95 6.19 10.51
N ARG A 95 8.09 6.11 11.19
CA ARG A 95 9.22 7.03 11.00
C ARG A 95 10.17 6.39 10.00
N THR A 96 10.51 7.12 8.95
CA THR A 96 11.31 6.58 7.84
C THR A 96 12.46 7.52 7.48
N LEU A 97 13.60 6.92 7.12
CA LEU A 97 14.77 7.58 6.58
C LEU A 97 14.92 7.17 5.10
N PRO A 98 14.82 8.09 4.14
CA PRO A 98 15.19 7.81 2.76
C PRO A 98 16.64 7.34 2.68
N VAL A 99 16.92 6.34 1.84
CA VAL A 99 18.29 5.83 1.66
C VAL A 99 19.10 6.79 0.77
N THR A 100 19.70 7.80 1.39
CA THR A 100 20.67 8.72 0.78
C THR A 100 22.02 8.05 0.54
N ALA A 101 22.98 8.73 -0.10
CA ALA A 101 24.32 8.19 -0.30
C ALA A 101 25.02 7.74 1.00
N ASP A 102 24.98 8.57 2.04
CA ASP A 102 25.63 8.25 3.32
C ASP A 102 24.98 7.03 3.99
N LEU A 103 23.64 6.98 3.96
CA LEU A 103 22.90 5.84 4.51
C LEU A 103 23.10 4.58 3.66
N ALA A 104 23.17 4.69 2.33
CA ALA A 104 23.48 3.58 1.44
C ALA A 104 24.88 3.01 1.76
N ALA A 105 25.88 3.87 1.89
CA ALA A 105 27.24 3.46 2.25
C ALA A 105 27.30 2.79 3.64
N GLN A 106 26.45 3.23 4.57
CA GLN A 106 26.29 2.60 5.88
C GLN A 106 25.68 1.19 5.76
N LEU A 107 24.54 1.06 5.06
CA LEU A 107 23.86 -0.21 4.85
C LEU A 107 24.71 -1.21 4.06
N GLU A 108 25.53 -0.74 3.12
CA GLU A 108 26.49 -1.56 2.36
C GLU A 108 27.50 -2.29 3.27
N ARG A 109 27.78 -1.75 4.46
CA ARG A 109 28.62 -2.40 5.49
C ARG A 109 27.86 -3.33 6.43
N GLY A 110 26.52 -3.39 6.30
CA GLY A 110 25.64 -4.12 7.21
C GLY A 110 25.30 -3.34 8.48
N ASP A 111 25.62 -2.04 8.54
CA ASP A 111 25.35 -1.21 9.71
C ASP A 111 23.91 -0.66 9.63
N MET A 112 22.97 -1.19 10.43
CA MET A 112 21.61 -0.64 10.50
C MET A 112 21.56 0.57 11.43
N PRO A 113 21.13 1.78 10.99
CA PRO A 113 20.99 2.91 11.89
C PRO A 113 19.84 2.68 12.88
N ALA A 114 19.86 3.37 14.02
CA ALA A 114 18.70 3.44 14.89
C ALA A 114 17.74 4.54 14.40
N ILE A 115 16.44 4.25 14.36
CA ILE A 115 15.41 5.28 14.21
C ILE A 115 15.18 5.93 15.58
N VAL A 116 15.57 7.20 15.71
CA VAL A 116 15.50 7.93 16.98
C VAL A 116 14.09 8.49 17.24
N GLU A 117 13.71 8.58 18.51
CA GLU A 117 12.38 9.03 18.95
C GLU A 117 12.01 10.44 18.47
N GLY A 118 13.01 11.32 18.32
CA GLY A 118 12.84 12.69 17.82
C GLY A 118 12.57 12.83 16.32
N GLN A 119 12.62 11.74 15.56
CA GLN A 119 12.30 11.77 14.14
C GLN A 119 10.79 11.91 13.93
N ALA A 120 10.39 12.83 13.05
CA ALA A 120 8.99 13.05 12.74
C ALA A 120 8.39 11.85 12.00
N PRO A 121 7.14 11.46 12.30
CA PRO A 121 6.45 10.44 11.54
C PRO A 121 6.12 10.89 10.11
N LEU A 122 5.69 9.94 9.27
CA LEU A 122 5.28 10.21 7.89
C LEU A 122 4.08 11.16 7.81
N TRP A 123 3.17 11.08 8.78
CA TRP A 123 1.96 11.90 8.81
C TRP A 123 1.81 12.60 10.16
N ASP A 124 1.34 13.84 10.17
CA ASP A 124 1.16 14.65 11.39
C ASP A 124 -0.25 14.48 12.02
N GLY A 125 -1.07 13.58 11.47
CA GLY A 125 -2.43 13.32 11.92
C GLY A 125 -3.46 14.31 11.37
N LYS A 126 -3.09 15.26 10.52
CA LYS A 126 -4.01 16.25 9.95
C LYS A 126 -4.42 15.86 8.54
N VAL A 127 -5.73 15.76 8.31
CA VAL A 127 -6.28 15.55 6.98
C VAL A 127 -6.07 16.82 6.14
N PRO A 128 -5.42 16.74 4.96
CA PRO A 128 -5.26 17.90 4.09
C PRO A 128 -6.61 18.50 3.64
N THR A 129 -6.68 19.82 3.56
CA THR A 129 -7.88 20.56 3.13
C THR A 129 -7.71 21.25 1.78
N THR A 130 -6.56 21.06 1.13
CA THR A 130 -6.22 21.62 -0.18
C THR A 130 -5.61 20.54 -1.08
N MET A 131 -5.76 20.70 -2.40
CA MET A 131 -5.13 19.81 -3.39
C MET A 131 -3.61 19.76 -3.20
N GLU A 132 -2.96 20.91 -2.98
CA GLU A 132 -1.52 20.97 -2.72
C GLU A 132 -1.13 20.13 -1.50
N GLY A 133 -1.89 20.20 -0.41
CA GLY A 133 -1.66 19.40 0.79
C GLY A 133 -1.82 17.90 0.52
N TRP A 134 -2.85 17.51 -0.25
CA TRP A 134 -3.03 16.12 -0.68
C TRP A 134 -1.88 15.62 -1.56
N VAL A 135 -1.42 16.44 -2.51
CA VAL A 135 -0.27 16.12 -3.36
C VAL A 135 1.02 16.00 -2.53
N ALA A 136 1.22 16.88 -1.55
CA ALA A 136 2.39 16.83 -0.67
C ALA A 136 2.39 15.55 0.18
N LEU A 137 1.25 15.20 0.80
CA LEU A 137 1.13 13.94 1.54
C LEU A 137 1.31 12.73 0.62
N GLY A 138 0.70 12.73 -0.56
CA GLY A 138 0.84 11.66 -1.55
C GLY A 138 2.29 11.46 -2.01
N LYS A 139 3.06 12.53 -2.19
CA LYS A 139 4.50 12.47 -2.48
C LYS A 139 5.26 11.78 -1.34
N ARG A 140 4.98 12.16 -0.08
CA ARG A 140 5.58 11.48 1.08
C ARG A 140 5.22 10.00 1.09
N VAL A 141 3.95 9.64 0.94
CA VAL A 141 3.54 8.23 0.89
C VAL A 141 4.28 7.46 -0.22
N PHE A 142 4.37 8.04 -1.42
CA PHE A 142 5.01 7.41 -2.56
C PHE A 142 6.50 7.10 -2.36
N PHE A 143 7.23 7.99 -1.70
CA PHE A 143 8.68 7.86 -1.49
C PHE A 143 9.07 7.30 -0.12
N GLU A 144 8.24 7.48 0.90
CA GLU A 144 8.60 7.32 2.30
C GLU A 144 7.78 6.24 3.03
N TYR A 145 6.61 5.81 2.51
CA TYR A 145 5.78 4.81 3.19
C TYR A 145 6.27 3.39 2.86
N PRO A 146 6.78 2.64 3.84
CA PRO A 146 7.26 1.28 3.62
C PRO A 146 6.06 0.35 3.45
N MET A 147 6.01 -0.37 2.33
CA MET A 147 4.96 -1.36 2.09
C MET A 147 5.13 -2.59 2.99
N ARG A 148 6.38 -2.98 3.25
CA ARG A 148 6.75 -4.08 4.15
C ARG A 148 8.24 -4.01 4.48
N SER A 149 8.66 -4.77 5.49
CA SER A 149 10.08 -5.08 5.68
C SER A 149 10.56 -5.95 4.53
N GLU A 150 11.66 -5.57 3.90
CA GLU A 150 12.13 -6.21 2.67
C GLU A 150 13.52 -6.84 2.88
N VAL A 151 13.51 -8.08 3.39
CA VAL A 151 14.74 -8.81 3.78
C VAL A 151 15.68 -9.05 2.61
N PHE A 152 15.14 -9.22 1.39
CA PHE A 152 15.96 -9.44 0.20
C PHE A 152 16.69 -8.16 -0.21
N MET A 153 16.06 -6.98 -0.03
CA MET A 153 16.73 -5.69 -0.23
C MET A 153 17.75 -5.39 0.87
N GLU A 154 17.40 -5.65 2.13
CA GLU A 154 18.31 -5.46 3.26
C GLU A 154 19.62 -6.24 3.04
N TRP A 155 19.53 -7.51 2.67
CA TRP A 155 20.69 -8.32 2.28
C TRP A 155 21.35 -7.82 0.99
N GLY A 156 20.58 -7.53 -0.06
CA GLY A 156 21.09 -7.10 -1.37
C GLY A 156 21.91 -5.82 -1.32
N LEU A 157 21.56 -4.89 -0.43
CA LEU A 157 22.32 -3.65 -0.21
C LEU A 157 23.74 -3.92 0.30
N THR A 158 23.98 -5.02 1.02
CA THR A 158 25.36 -5.43 1.42
C THR A 158 26.20 -5.96 0.25
N LYS A 159 25.59 -6.13 -0.93
CA LYS A 159 26.20 -6.73 -2.14
C LYS A 159 26.09 -5.74 -3.30
N ARG A 160 26.86 -4.65 -3.27
CA ARG A 160 26.76 -3.55 -4.23
C ARG A 160 26.66 -3.98 -5.70
N ALA A 161 27.56 -4.86 -6.14
CA ALA A 161 27.57 -5.33 -7.53
C ALA A 161 26.28 -6.10 -7.90
N LEU A 162 25.72 -6.87 -6.96
CA LEU A 162 24.45 -7.56 -7.17
C LEU A 162 23.31 -6.55 -7.28
N ALA A 163 23.20 -5.62 -6.31
CA ALA A 163 22.18 -4.58 -6.30
C ALA A 163 22.16 -3.78 -7.63
N ASP A 164 23.34 -3.40 -8.13
CA ASP A 164 23.47 -2.71 -9.42
C ASP A 164 23.03 -3.60 -10.59
N SER A 165 23.38 -4.90 -10.55
CA SER A 165 23.02 -5.87 -11.61
C SER A 165 21.53 -6.21 -11.68
N VAL A 166 20.79 -6.05 -10.58
CA VAL A 166 19.34 -6.28 -10.51
C VAL A 166 18.54 -4.99 -10.61
N GLY A 167 19.17 -3.88 -10.98
CA GLY A 167 18.48 -2.61 -11.22
C GLY A 167 18.02 -1.89 -9.94
N VAL A 168 18.77 -1.99 -8.84
CA VAL A 168 18.64 -1.04 -7.72
C VAL A 168 19.39 0.24 -8.11
N GLU A 169 18.64 1.19 -8.67
CA GLU A 169 19.19 2.39 -9.28
C GLU A 169 19.56 3.46 -8.23
N ARG A 170 20.60 4.23 -8.54
CA ARG A 170 21.03 5.39 -7.74
C ARG A 170 21.05 6.65 -8.59
N THR A 171 20.59 7.74 -8.02
CA THR A 171 20.73 9.09 -8.59
C THR A 171 22.18 9.58 -8.52
N SER A 172 22.47 10.70 -9.18
CA SER A 172 23.80 11.33 -9.24
C SER A 172 24.33 11.72 -7.85
N ASP A 173 23.43 12.06 -6.93
CA ASP A 173 23.72 12.34 -5.52
C ASP A 173 23.89 11.07 -4.65
N GLY A 174 23.73 9.88 -5.24
CA GLY A 174 23.87 8.58 -4.59
C GLY A 174 22.63 8.10 -3.81
N THR A 175 21.52 8.83 -3.84
CA THR A 175 20.24 8.39 -3.26
C THR A 175 19.72 7.13 -3.99
N ILE A 176 19.09 6.20 -3.27
CA ILE A 176 18.40 5.03 -3.82
C ILE A 176 16.88 5.25 -3.72
N PRO A 177 16.22 5.71 -4.79
CA PRO A 177 14.79 5.99 -4.78
C PRO A 177 13.99 4.71 -4.55
N GLY A 178 13.03 4.76 -3.62
CA GLY A 178 12.14 3.64 -3.31
C GLY A 178 12.60 2.73 -2.19
N LEU A 179 13.73 3.04 -1.54
CA LEU A 179 14.16 2.39 -0.31
C LEU A 179 14.13 3.36 0.86
N VAL A 180 13.65 2.86 1.99
CA VAL A 180 13.67 3.56 3.27
C VAL A 180 14.17 2.63 4.38
N VAL A 181 14.79 3.22 5.41
CA VAL A 181 14.98 2.56 6.70
C VAL A 181 13.87 3.01 7.64
N PHE A 182 13.21 2.09 8.34
CA PHE A 182 12.06 2.42 9.19
C PHE A 182 12.00 1.55 10.45
N ALA A 183 11.30 2.06 11.46
CA ALA A 183 10.93 1.28 12.64
C ALA A 183 9.67 0.47 12.33
N ASN A 184 9.80 -0.85 12.30
CA ASN A 184 8.70 -1.76 12.04
C ASN A 184 7.79 -1.91 13.28
N VAL A 185 6.63 -2.56 13.11
CA VAL A 185 5.64 -2.76 14.18
C VAL A 185 6.17 -3.56 15.39
N ASP A 186 7.22 -4.35 15.18
CA ASP A 186 7.95 -5.07 16.25
C ASP A 186 9.02 -4.21 16.95
N GLY A 187 9.13 -2.93 16.58
CA GLY A 187 10.13 -2.00 17.09
C GLY A 187 11.52 -2.16 16.48
N ARG A 188 11.75 -3.15 15.60
CA ARG A 188 13.05 -3.33 14.95
C ARG A 188 13.20 -2.37 13.79
N THR A 189 14.43 -1.90 13.59
CA THR A 189 14.77 -1.13 12.39
C THR A 189 15.01 -2.07 11.22
N ARG A 190 14.38 -1.79 10.07
CA ARG A 190 14.43 -2.61 8.85
C ARG A 190 14.55 -1.74 7.61
N VAL A 191 14.99 -2.34 6.51
CA VAL A 191 14.84 -1.75 5.17
C VAL A 191 13.45 -2.09 4.62
N GLY A 192 12.78 -1.11 4.05
CA GLY A 192 11.49 -1.29 3.37
C GLY A 192 11.53 -0.76 1.94
N ILE A 193 10.71 -1.36 1.09
CA ILE A 193 10.42 -0.85 -0.25
C ILE A 193 9.19 0.06 -0.22
N THR A 194 9.21 1.10 -1.05
CA THR A 194 8.06 2.00 -1.27
C THR A 194 7.59 1.91 -2.72
N CYS A 195 6.49 2.58 -3.08
CA CYS A 195 5.99 2.64 -4.45
C CYS A 195 7.06 3.07 -5.47
N ALA A 196 7.99 3.93 -5.03
CA ALA A 196 9.03 4.46 -5.89
C ALA A 196 10.05 3.39 -6.36
N ILE A 197 10.18 2.22 -5.72
CA ILE A 197 11.12 1.19 -6.18
C ILE A 197 10.75 0.67 -7.58
N CYS A 198 9.44 0.54 -7.84
CA CYS A 198 8.91 0.08 -9.11
C CYS A 198 8.58 1.25 -10.04
N HIS A 199 8.03 2.34 -9.51
CA HIS A 199 7.45 3.43 -10.31
C HIS A 199 8.35 4.67 -10.43
N THR A 200 9.66 4.47 -10.31
CA THR A 200 10.64 5.48 -10.72
C THR A 200 11.78 4.85 -11.49
N ALA A 201 12.38 5.62 -12.40
CA ALA A 201 13.63 5.26 -13.06
C ALA A 201 14.67 6.36 -12.84
N VAL A 202 15.94 6.00 -12.95
CA VAL A 202 17.05 6.95 -13.03
C VAL A 202 17.56 7.02 -14.46
N ARG A 203 17.61 8.22 -15.04
CA ARG A 203 18.15 8.49 -16.37
C ARG A 203 19.18 9.59 -16.27
N ASP A 204 20.40 9.33 -16.75
CA ASP A 204 21.52 10.27 -16.67
C ASP A 204 21.79 10.79 -15.24
N GLY A 205 21.57 9.94 -14.24
CA GLY A 205 21.70 10.28 -12.82
C GLY A 205 20.49 10.97 -12.20
N GLU A 206 19.47 11.33 -12.99
CA GLU A 206 18.30 12.07 -12.50
C GLU A 206 17.08 11.17 -12.30
N LEU A 207 16.31 11.46 -11.26
CA LEU A 207 15.09 10.74 -10.92
C LEU A 207 13.94 11.11 -11.87
N VAL A 208 13.34 10.10 -12.49
CA VAL A 208 12.17 10.22 -13.36
C VAL A 208 10.97 9.58 -12.66
N VAL A 209 10.12 10.42 -12.05
CA VAL A 209 8.95 9.99 -11.28
C VAL A 209 7.83 9.52 -12.18
N GLY A 210 7.24 8.37 -11.86
CA GLY A 210 6.16 7.75 -12.62
C GLY A 210 6.63 6.90 -13.79
N ALA A 211 7.93 6.90 -14.12
CA ALA A 211 8.49 5.95 -15.08
C ALA A 211 8.67 4.57 -14.43
N ALA A 212 8.25 3.52 -15.11
CA ALA A 212 8.47 2.15 -14.66
C ALA A 212 9.95 1.78 -14.67
N ARG A 213 10.42 1.14 -13.59
CA ARG A 213 11.81 0.68 -13.46
C ARG A 213 12.06 -0.58 -14.28
N ARG A 214 12.35 -0.42 -15.57
CA ARG A 214 12.49 -1.53 -16.53
C ARG A 214 13.65 -2.50 -16.26
N ARG A 215 14.64 -2.10 -15.45
CA ARG A 215 15.81 -2.91 -15.13
C ARG A 215 15.71 -3.65 -13.80
N PHE A 216 14.67 -3.39 -13.01
CA PHE A 216 14.54 -3.97 -11.69
C PHE A 216 14.16 -5.45 -11.79
N ASP A 217 15.05 -6.35 -11.35
CA ASP A 217 14.85 -7.80 -11.39
C ASP A 217 14.76 -8.35 -9.95
N TYR A 218 13.57 -8.23 -9.39
CA TYR A 218 13.32 -8.61 -8.00
C TYR A 218 13.35 -10.14 -7.82
N GLY A 219 12.92 -10.91 -8.82
CA GLY A 219 12.98 -12.37 -8.80
C GLY A 219 14.43 -12.87 -8.72
N LYS A 220 15.34 -12.29 -9.52
CA LYS A 220 16.77 -12.59 -9.42
C LYS A 220 17.35 -12.25 -8.05
N LEU A 221 17.00 -11.08 -7.48
CA LEU A 221 17.47 -10.72 -6.13
C LEU A 221 17.08 -11.77 -5.07
N ARG A 222 15.82 -12.24 -5.12
CA ARG A 222 15.32 -13.28 -4.20
C ARG A 222 16.07 -14.60 -4.39
N LEU A 223 16.29 -15.04 -5.63
CA LEU A 223 17.01 -16.28 -5.92
C LEU A 223 18.46 -16.25 -5.42
N GLU A 224 19.15 -15.14 -5.63
CA GLU A 224 20.54 -14.95 -5.16
C GLU A 224 20.61 -14.96 -3.63
N PHE A 225 19.60 -14.40 -2.95
CA PHE A 225 19.50 -14.49 -1.48
C PHE A 225 19.38 -15.93 -1.00
N PHE A 226 18.50 -16.74 -1.60
CA PHE A 226 18.33 -18.14 -1.20
C PHE A 226 19.61 -18.96 -1.46
N ALA A 227 20.29 -18.69 -2.58
CA ALA A 227 21.56 -19.33 -2.92
C ALA A 227 22.67 -18.98 -1.91
N ASP A 228 22.85 -17.69 -1.55
CA ASP A 228 23.90 -17.22 -0.62
C ASP A 228 23.64 -17.71 0.81
N THR A 229 22.40 -17.60 1.28
CA THR A 229 22.02 -17.94 2.66
C THR A 229 21.82 -19.43 2.89
N ARG A 230 21.73 -20.23 1.82
CA ARG A 230 21.32 -21.66 1.86
C ARG A 230 19.96 -21.87 2.52
N SER A 231 19.12 -20.84 2.52
CA SER A 231 17.76 -20.95 3.01
C SER A 231 16.93 -21.79 2.05
N PHE A 232 16.05 -22.63 2.58
CA PHE A 232 15.21 -23.48 1.73
C PHE A 232 14.23 -22.65 0.91
N VAL A 233 14.10 -23.02 -0.37
CA VAL A 233 13.08 -22.54 -1.29
C VAL A 233 12.55 -23.75 -2.06
N GLU A 234 11.22 -23.88 -2.14
CA GLU A 234 10.61 -24.96 -2.91
C GLU A 234 11.08 -24.88 -4.39
N PRO A 235 11.52 -25.99 -5.00
CA PRO A 235 12.09 -25.94 -6.35
C PRO A 235 11.18 -25.32 -7.40
N GLU A 236 9.88 -25.57 -7.30
CA GLU A 236 8.89 -25.00 -8.21
C GLU A 236 8.69 -23.50 -7.99
N LEU A 237 8.75 -23.04 -6.74
CA LEU A 237 8.71 -21.61 -6.42
C LEU A 237 9.94 -20.89 -6.96
N ALA A 238 11.14 -21.48 -6.79
CA ALA A 238 12.38 -20.95 -7.35
C ALA A 238 12.34 -20.89 -8.88
N ARG A 239 11.80 -21.94 -9.53
CA ARG A 239 11.60 -21.97 -10.98
C ARG A 239 10.72 -20.82 -11.45
N ARG A 240 9.59 -20.55 -10.77
CA ARG A 240 8.67 -19.46 -11.10
C ARG A 240 9.29 -18.09 -10.86
N MET A 241 9.96 -17.87 -9.72
CA MET A 241 10.75 -16.65 -9.46
C MET A 241 11.76 -16.36 -10.57
N GLY A 242 12.40 -17.40 -11.12
CA GLY A 242 13.35 -17.27 -12.23
C GLY A 242 12.73 -16.77 -13.55
N THR A 243 11.41 -16.80 -13.68
CA THR A 243 10.69 -16.30 -14.87
C THR A 243 10.31 -14.83 -14.80
N TRP A 244 10.55 -14.16 -13.67
CA TRP A 244 10.20 -12.76 -13.49
C TRP A 244 10.93 -11.87 -14.47
N GLY A 245 12.27 -11.87 -14.40
CA GLY A 245 13.12 -11.02 -15.18
C GLY A 245 12.94 -9.52 -14.88
N PRO A 246 13.72 -8.66 -15.56
CA PRO A 246 13.71 -7.23 -15.31
C PRO A 246 12.38 -6.54 -15.66
N GLY A 247 12.01 -5.54 -14.86
CA GLY A 247 10.87 -4.66 -15.13
C GLY A 247 9.51 -5.30 -14.87
N ARG A 248 9.50 -6.44 -14.18
CA ARG A 248 8.29 -7.16 -13.77
C ARG A 248 8.32 -7.38 -12.26
N ALA A 249 7.14 -7.38 -11.66
CA ALA A 249 6.99 -7.63 -10.24
C ALA A 249 5.70 -8.41 -10.00
N ASP A 250 5.74 -9.30 -9.02
CA ASP A 250 4.54 -9.83 -8.39
C ASP A 250 4.34 -9.14 -7.04
N VAL A 251 3.13 -8.61 -6.84
CA VAL A 251 2.74 -7.86 -5.64
C VAL A 251 1.54 -8.50 -4.93
N THR A 252 1.04 -9.66 -5.40
CA THR A 252 -0.14 -10.32 -4.82
C THR A 252 0.19 -11.26 -3.66
N GLU A 253 1.47 -11.59 -3.45
CA GLU A 253 1.97 -12.41 -2.32
C GLU A 253 1.22 -13.74 -2.11
N ASP A 254 0.71 -14.34 -3.19
CA ASP A 254 -0.12 -15.56 -3.16
C ASP A 254 0.69 -16.85 -3.45
N ASN A 255 2.01 -16.74 -3.62
CA ASN A 255 2.92 -17.80 -4.06
C ASN A 255 2.63 -18.35 -5.46
N ASP A 256 1.76 -17.72 -6.25
CA ASP A 256 1.60 -18.09 -7.66
C ASP A 256 2.80 -17.61 -8.50
N GLU A 257 3.47 -16.54 -8.04
CA GLU A 257 4.67 -15.98 -8.64
C GLU A 257 4.43 -15.65 -10.13
N ASP A 258 3.38 -14.86 -10.36
CA ASP A 258 2.83 -14.45 -11.66
C ASP A 258 3.15 -12.96 -11.95
N PRO A 259 4.42 -12.64 -12.24
CA PRO A 259 4.91 -11.29 -12.31
C PRO A 259 4.32 -10.56 -13.53
N VAL A 260 3.85 -9.34 -13.31
CA VAL A 260 3.33 -8.48 -14.38
C VAL A 260 4.32 -7.37 -14.69
N ALA A 261 4.26 -6.84 -15.90
CA ALA A 261 5.07 -5.68 -16.26
C ALA A 261 4.72 -4.51 -15.34
N ILE A 262 5.75 -3.87 -14.78
CA ILE A 262 5.56 -2.66 -14.00
C ILE A 262 5.04 -1.57 -14.95
N PRO A 263 3.86 -0.97 -14.72
CA PRO A 263 3.33 0.06 -15.59
C PRO A 263 3.97 1.42 -15.31
N ASP A 264 4.10 2.24 -16.35
CA ASP A 264 4.31 3.68 -16.18
C ASP A 264 3.04 4.28 -15.53
N LEU A 265 3.21 5.22 -14.61
CA LEU A 265 2.10 5.92 -13.95
C LEU A 265 1.66 7.18 -14.72
N TRP A 266 2.36 7.53 -15.79
CA TRP A 266 1.95 8.63 -16.67
C TRP A 266 0.65 8.26 -17.39
N GLY A 267 -0.30 9.19 -17.43
CA GLY A 267 -1.62 8.93 -18.00
C GLY A 267 -2.50 8.00 -17.16
N LEU A 268 -2.13 7.72 -15.90
CA LEU A 268 -2.94 6.87 -15.00
C LEU A 268 -4.39 7.36 -14.88
N ARG A 269 -4.59 8.68 -14.85
CA ARG A 269 -5.91 9.33 -14.81
C ARG A 269 -6.84 8.90 -15.96
N ASP A 270 -6.28 8.55 -17.11
CA ASP A 270 -7.03 8.23 -18.32
C ASP A 270 -7.28 6.71 -18.47
N GLN A 271 -6.72 5.90 -17.56
CA GLN A 271 -7.01 4.47 -17.52
C GLN A 271 -8.39 4.22 -16.93
N ALA A 272 -9.22 3.42 -17.61
CA ALA A 272 -10.55 3.05 -17.14
C ALA A 272 -10.52 1.94 -16.07
N VAL A 273 -9.47 1.12 -16.06
CA VAL A 273 -9.29 0.01 -15.12
C VAL A 273 -7.85 -0.03 -14.58
N LEU A 274 -7.68 -0.59 -13.38
CA LEU A 274 -6.39 -0.87 -12.75
C LEU A 274 -6.17 -2.38 -12.60
N THR A 275 -4.91 -2.74 -12.29
CA THR A 275 -4.35 -4.11 -12.35
C THR A 275 -4.25 -4.64 -13.78
N GLN A 276 -3.33 -5.57 -14.01
CA GLN A 276 -3.17 -6.22 -15.30
C GLN A 276 -4.44 -6.99 -15.72
N ALA A 277 -5.16 -7.53 -14.75
CA ALA A 277 -6.41 -8.26 -14.96
C ALA A 277 -7.65 -7.34 -15.01
N GLY A 278 -7.49 -6.01 -14.89
CA GLY A 278 -8.60 -5.06 -14.93
C GLY A 278 -9.61 -5.27 -13.80
N THR A 279 -9.16 -5.67 -12.61
CA THR A 279 -10.04 -6.05 -11.50
C THR A 279 -10.64 -4.86 -10.76
N ILE A 280 -10.13 -3.65 -11.01
CA ILE A 280 -10.58 -2.42 -10.36
C ILE A 280 -11.02 -1.41 -11.43
N GLU A 281 -12.23 -0.88 -11.33
CA GLU A 281 -12.69 0.25 -12.11
C GLU A 281 -12.08 1.56 -11.59
N HIS A 282 -11.51 2.35 -12.50
CA HIS A 282 -10.79 3.59 -12.18
C HIS A 282 -11.61 4.82 -12.60
N SER A 283 -12.77 5.00 -11.99
CA SER A 283 -13.65 6.14 -12.28
C SER A 283 -13.26 7.41 -11.52
N SER A 284 -12.42 7.32 -10.47
CA SER A 284 -12.01 8.45 -9.64
C SER A 284 -10.74 8.15 -8.82
N PRO A 285 -10.10 9.16 -8.19
CA PRO A 285 -8.95 8.96 -7.30
C PRO A 285 -9.19 7.97 -6.15
N LEU A 286 -10.45 7.78 -5.71
CA LEU A 286 -10.77 6.90 -4.59
C LEU A 286 -10.40 5.45 -4.86
N ALA A 287 -10.54 4.98 -6.10
CA ALA A 287 -10.14 3.62 -6.46
C ALA A 287 -8.63 3.40 -6.23
N LEU A 288 -7.80 4.43 -6.46
CA LEU A 288 -6.38 4.40 -6.15
C LEU A 288 -6.11 4.45 -4.65
N ALA A 289 -6.78 5.34 -3.91
CA ALA A 289 -6.64 5.45 -2.47
C ALA A 289 -6.98 4.11 -1.78
N ILE A 290 -8.12 3.50 -2.12
CA ILE A 290 -8.52 2.20 -1.60
C ILE A 290 -7.52 1.13 -2.04
N ARG A 291 -7.06 1.14 -3.31
CA ARG A 291 -6.02 0.20 -3.75
C ARG A 291 -4.78 0.30 -2.86
N GLN A 292 -4.34 1.51 -2.51
CA GLN A 292 -3.18 1.75 -1.65
C GLN A 292 -3.43 1.26 -0.23
N ASP A 293 -4.56 1.61 0.39
CA ASP A 293 -4.91 1.16 1.75
C ASP A 293 -4.96 -0.37 1.87
N THR A 294 -5.37 -1.04 0.79
CA THR A 294 -5.53 -2.49 0.75
C THR A 294 -4.33 -3.25 0.15
N GLN A 295 -3.21 -2.56 -0.11
CA GLN A 295 -1.97 -3.22 -0.60
C GLN A 295 -1.24 -4.01 0.48
N LEU A 296 -1.53 -3.74 1.76
CA LEU A 296 -0.94 -4.47 2.89
C LEU A 296 -1.64 -5.82 3.05
N THR A 297 -1.25 -6.80 2.26
CA THR A 297 -1.72 -8.18 2.39
C THR A 297 -0.74 -8.97 3.24
N HIS A 298 -1.19 -9.42 4.43
CA HIS A 298 -0.52 -10.38 5.32
C HIS A 298 1.03 -10.33 5.34
N SER A 299 1.59 -9.31 6.01
CA SER A 299 2.93 -9.39 6.60
C SER A 299 2.86 -9.84 8.05
#